data_AF-A0A8T2CMW7-F1
#
_entry.id   AF-A0A8T2CMW7-F1
#
_cell.length_a   1.000
_cell.length_b   1.000
_cell.length_c   1.000
_cell.angle_alpha   90.00
_cell.angle_beta   90.00
_cell.angle_gamma   90.00
#
_symmetry.space_group_name_H-M   'P 1'
#
loop_
_entity.id
_entity.type
_entity.pdbx_description
1 polymer ?
#
loop_
_entity_poly.entity_id
_entity_poly.type
_entity_poly.pdbx_seq_one_letter_code
_entity_poly.pdbx_strand_id
1 'polypeptide(L)'
;MSRDMFRKKCKIVHTCVLWDVEDFQVPDGHDPDWVYKKIKSALEKKGYECIVEIRAYGEKNKIWDAFLLAGIMIIPKGDKYARVNKMIKDILFWALDNPVEESVQRNVMVISKNMSRNIDEFLSILHGLQSRGYKVFLAESDDDNVESIMQHEFVSSVWLWKSLLDGGNPISKSRRSSQSVDYKLKRKETSTATCSGSSEGAPKANESGAEDTDSQDMKSKISPSREPSLRIE
;
A
#
# COMPACT_ATOMS: atom_id res chain seq x y z
N MET A 1 -12.45 -13.74 -45.98
CA MET A 1 -12.65 -13.98 -44.53
C MET A 1 -11.29 -13.93 -43.86
N SER A 2 -11.00 -12.84 -43.16
CA SER A 2 -9.69 -12.54 -42.58
C SER A 2 -9.41 -13.48 -41.40
N ARG A 3 -8.29 -14.21 -41.46
CA ARG A 3 -7.75 -14.95 -40.33
C ARG A 3 -7.02 -13.97 -39.42
N ASP A 4 -7.78 -13.18 -38.66
CA ASP A 4 -7.25 -12.54 -37.46
C ASP A 4 -7.08 -13.61 -36.37
N MET A 5 -6.06 -14.44 -36.56
CA MET A 5 -5.42 -15.11 -35.44
C MET A 5 -4.71 -14.01 -34.64
N PHE A 6 -5.43 -13.39 -33.70
CA PHE A 6 -4.82 -12.81 -32.52
C PHE A 6 -4.03 -13.92 -31.83
N ARG A 7 -2.77 -14.14 -32.27
CA ARG A 7 -1.77 -14.81 -31.46
C ARG A 7 -1.76 -14.03 -30.15
N LYS A 8 -2.34 -14.60 -29.08
CA LYS A 8 -2.06 -14.13 -27.72
C LYS A 8 -0.54 -14.00 -27.64
N LYS A 9 -0.01 -12.78 -27.61
CA LYS A 9 1.41 -12.58 -27.37
C LYS A 9 1.69 -13.22 -26.02
N CYS A 10 2.48 -14.29 -26.03
CA CYS A 10 2.93 -14.94 -24.80
C CYS A 10 3.83 -13.93 -24.11
N LYS A 11 3.31 -13.28 -23.06
CA LYS A 11 4.09 -12.33 -22.27
C LYS A 11 4.82 -13.12 -21.20
N ILE A 12 6.15 -13.04 -21.18
CA ILE A 12 6.91 -13.51 -20.03
C ILE A 12 6.57 -12.58 -18.87
N VAL A 13 6.26 -13.13 -17.70
CA VAL A 13 5.96 -12.33 -16.52
C VAL A 13 7.09 -12.46 -15.52
N HIS A 14 7.69 -11.35 -15.11
CA HIS A 14 8.69 -11.32 -14.04
C HIS A 14 8.14 -10.51 -12.86
N THR A 15 8.02 -11.16 -11.70
CA THR A 15 7.51 -10.56 -10.48
C THR A 15 8.61 -10.47 -9.44
N CYS A 16 8.89 -9.26 -8.98
CA CYS A 16 9.71 -9.02 -7.79
C CYS A 16 8.79 -8.87 -6.57
N VAL A 17 9.06 -9.66 -5.53
CA VAL A 17 8.33 -9.66 -4.28
C VAL A 17 9.23 -9.12 -3.18
N LEU A 18 8.82 -8.03 -2.55
CA LEU A 18 9.46 -7.48 -1.37
C LEU A 18 8.66 -7.89 -0.14
N TRP A 19 9.27 -8.71 0.70
CA TRP A 19 8.60 -9.34 1.84
C TRP A 19 9.26 -8.94 3.15
N ASP A 20 8.56 -8.14 3.95
CA ASP A 20 8.95 -7.85 5.34
C ASP A 20 8.56 -9.04 6.21
N VAL A 21 9.56 -9.84 6.60
CA VAL A 21 9.35 -11.08 7.38
C VAL A 21 9.06 -10.81 8.84
N GLU A 22 9.35 -9.59 9.34
CA GLU A 22 8.99 -9.19 10.71
C GLU A 22 7.50 -8.88 10.81
N ASP A 23 6.96 -8.22 9.77
CA ASP A 23 5.53 -7.92 9.68
C ASP A 23 4.69 -9.16 9.33
N PHE A 24 5.22 -10.00 8.43
CA PHE A 24 4.58 -11.22 7.92
C PHE A 24 5.50 -12.43 8.04
N GLN A 25 5.47 -13.09 9.19
CA GLN A 25 6.31 -14.25 9.45
C GLN A 25 5.85 -15.49 8.65
N VAL A 26 6.78 -16.44 8.48
CA VAL A 26 6.43 -17.80 8.04
C VAL A 26 5.44 -18.39 9.05
N PRO A 27 4.27 -18.89 8.63
CA PRO A 27 3.32 -19.49 9.55
C PRO A 27 3.89 -20.71 10.27
N ASP A 28 3.42 -20.96 11.50
CA ASP A 28 3.83 -22.12 12.29
C ASP A 28 3.66 -23.42 11.50
N GLY A 29 4.64 -24.32 11.65
CA GLY A 29 4.67 -25.62 10.97
C GLY A 29 5.03 -25.56 9.47
N HIS A 30 5.38 -24.39 8.94
CA HIS A 30 5.79 -24.20 7.55
C HIS A 30 7.22 -23.66 7.46
N ASP A 31 7.76 -23.68 6.24
CA ASP A 31 9.09 -23.17 5.92
C ASP A 31 9.02 -22.07 4.82
N PRO A 32 10.14 -21.36 4.55
CA PRO A 32 10.16 -20.33 3.52
C PRO A 32 9.86 -20.84 2.09
N ASP A 33 10.23 -22.09 1.78
CA ASP A 33 9.94 -22.71 0.48
C ASP A 33 8.44 -22.91 0.26
N TRP A 34 7.72 -23.29 1.32
CA TRP A 34 6.26 -23.34 1.28
C TRP A 34 5.66 -21.96 0.98
N VAL A 35 6.13 -20.90 1.65
CA VAL A 35 5.66 -19.52 1.38
C VAL A 35 5.93 -19.12 -0.07
N TYR A 36 7.13 -19.40 -0.58
CA TYR A 36 7.50 -19.16 -1.97
C TYR A 36 6.51 -19.84 -2.93
N LYS A 37 6.26 -21.14 -2.72
CA LYS A 37 5.34 -21.94 -3.55
C LYS A 37 3.91 -21.40 -3.50
N LYS A 38 3.44 -20.93 -2.35
CA LYS A 38 2.11 -20.33 -2.21
C LYS A 38 1.98 -19.01 -2.97
N ILE A 39 2.95 -18.10 -2.82
CA ILE A 39 2.97 -16.83 -3.55
C ILE A 39 2.99 -17.10 -5.07
N LYS A 40 3.88 -17.98 -5.53
CA LYS A 40 3.98 -18.35 -6.94
C LYS A 40 2.67 -18.94 -7.45
N SER A 41 2.09 -19.90 -6.74
CA SER A 41 0.82 -20.52 -7.13
C SER A 41 -0.34 -19.52 -7.18
N ALA A 42 -0.42 -18.57 -6.23
CA ALA A 42 -1.44 -17.53 -6.24
C ALA A 42 -1.31 -16.61 -7.47
N LEU A 43 -0.09 -16.24 -7.85
CA LEU A 43 0.18 -15.45 -9.06
C LEU A 43 -0.19 -16.23 -10.34
N GLU A 44 0.17 -17.50 -10.42
CA GLU A 44 -0.17 -18.39 -11.55
C GLU A 44 -1.68 -18.55 -11.73
N LYS A 45 -2.42 -18.76 -10.62
CA LYS A 45 -3.89 -18.82 -10.65
C LYS A 45 -4.53 -17.51 -11.13
N LYS A 46 -3.86 -16.37 -10.91
CA LYS A 46 -4.31 -15.07 -11.43
C LYS A 46 -4.03 -14.89 -12.93
N GLY A 47 -3.40 -15.88 -13.57
CA GLY A 47 -3.07 -15.91 -14.99
C GLY A 47 -1.65 -15.45 -15.30
N TYR A 48 -0.76 -15.40 -14.30
CA TYR A 48 0.64 -15.04 -14.47
C TYR A 48 1.53 -16.28 -14.43
N GLU A 49 1.83 -16.87 -15.58
CA GLU A 49 2.94 -17.82 -15.68
C GLU A 49 4.25 -17.02 -15.52
N CYS A 50 4.79 -17.03 -14.30
CA CYS A 50 5.75 -16.01 -13.88
C CYS A 50 7.05 -16.57 -13.28
N ILE A 51 8.12 -15.84 -13.56
CA ILE A 51 9.35 -15.88 -12.80
C ILE A 51 9.10 -15.05 -11.54
N VAL A 52 9.36 -15.64 -10.37
CA VAL A 52 9.18 -14.98 -9.07
C VAL A 52 10.53 -14.87 -8.38
N GLU A 53 10.97 -13.64 -8.16
CA GLU A 53 12.12 -13.29 -7.33
C GLU A 53 11.59 -12.75 -5.99
N ILE A 54 11.95 -13.38 -4.88
CA ILE A 54 11.54 -12.93 -3.54
C ILE A 54 12.76 -12.37 -2.80
N ARG A 55 12.60 -11.18 -2.24
CA ARG A 55 13.54 -10.52 -1.34
C ARG A 55 12.89 -10.40 0.04
N ALA A 56 13.43 -11.12 1.02
CA ALA A 56 12.99 -11.15 2.40
C ALA A 56 13.80 -10.17 3.25
N TYR A 57 13.11 -9.26 3.95
CA TYR A 57 13.69 -8.20 4.76
C TYR A 57 13.38 -8.45 6.23
N GLY A 58 14.40 -8.63 7.06
CA GLY A 58 14.22 -8.94 8.48
C GLY A 58 15.52 -8.94 9.27
N GLU A 59 15.40 -9.21 10.57
CA GLU A 59 16.54 -9.38 11.45
C GLU A 59 17.32 -10.65 11.12
N LYS A 60 18.63 -10.60 11.33
CA LYS A 60 19.52 -11.73 11.06
C LYS A 60 19.29 -12.84 12.09
N ASN A 61 18.82 -14.00 11.65
CA ASN A 61 18.62 -15.17 12.51
C ASN A 61 19.04 -16.48 11.81
N LYS A 62 19.03 -17.61 12.55
CA LYS A 62 19.44 -18.93 12.02
C LYS A 62 18.50 -19.50 10.94
N ILE A 63 17.29 -18.96 10.81
CA ILE A 63 16.28 -19.44 9.84
C ILE A 63 16.69 -19.06 8.41
N TRP A 64 17.63 -18.13 8.25
CA TRP A 64 18.08 -17.62 6.98
C TRP A 64 18.60 -18.68 6.00
N ASP A 65 19.25 -19.74 6.50
CA ASP A 65 19.70 -20.82 5.62
C ASP A 65 18.53 -21.47 4.87
N ALA A 66 17.36 -21.60 5.52
CA ALA A 66 16.15 -22.12 4.89
C ALA A 66 15.60 -21.20 3.79
N PHE A 67 15.72 -19.88 3.95
CA PHE A 67 15.33 -18.91 2.93
C PHE A 67 16.24 -19.00 1.70
N LEU A 68 17.56 -19.10 1.90
CA LEU A 68 18.52 -19.26 0.78
C LEU A 68 18.28 -20.57 0.02
N LEU A 69 18.03 -21.67 0.73
CA LEU A 69 17.71 -22.97 0.13
C LEU A 69 16.38 -22.94 -0.66
N ALA A 70 15.42 -22.11 -0.24
CA ALA A 70 14.19 -21.84 -0.97
C ALA A 70 14.35 -20.92 -2.19
N GLY A 71 15.57 -20.42 -2.47
CA GLY A 71 15.82 -19.44 -3.53
C GLY A 71 15.32 -18.03 -3.19
N ILE A 72 15.12 -17.72 -1.90
CA ILE A 72 14.71 -16.39 -1.44
C ILE A 72 15.95 -15.60 -1.03
N MET A 73 16.11 -14.41 -1.61
CA MET A 73 17.20 -13.50 -1.25
C MET A 73 16.90 -12.85 0.09
N ILE A 74 17.89 -12.79 0.98
CA ILE A 74 17.69 -12.25 2.33
C ILE A 74 18.48 -10.96 2.51
N ILE A 75 17.82 -9.97 3.11
CA ILE A 75 18.34 -8.62 3.29
C ILE A 75 18.33 -8.25 4.79
N PRO A 76 19.50 -8.21 5.47
CA PRO A 76 19.59 -8.05 6.92
C PRO A 76 19.28 -6.62 7.36
N LYS A 77 18.12 -6.42 7.98
CA LYS A 77 17.66 -5.14 8.53
C LYS A 77 16.65 -5.40 9.67
N GLY A 78 17.06 -5.14 10.91
CA GLY A 78 16.18 -5.31 12.09
C GLY A 78 15.24 -4.14 12.37
N ASP A 79 15.64 -2.91 12.02
CA ASP A 79 14.79 -1.72 12.21
C ASP A 79 13.77 -1.56 11.06
N LYS A 80 12.51 -1.26 11.40
CA LYS A 80 11.41 -1.15 10.43
C LYS A 80 11.66 -0.04 9.39
N TYR A 81 12.16 1.11 9.82
CA TYR A 81 12.47 2.21 8.91
C TYR A 81 13.62 1.83 7.97
N ALA A 82 14.66 1.19 8.49
CA ALA A 82 15.77 0.68 7.71
C ALA A 82 15.35 -0.40 6.70
N ARG A 83 14.38 -1.27 7.04
CA ARG A 83 13.77 -2.23 6.10
C ARG A 83 13.03 -1.51 4.98
N VAL A 84 12.10 -0.62 5.30
CA VAL A 84 11.31 0.12 4.30
C VAL A 84 12.20 0.91 3.35
N ASN A 85 13.19 1.65 3.88
CA ASN A 85 14.15 2.39 3.05
C ASN A 85 14.97 1.47 2.13
N LYS A 86 15.29 0.26 2.59
CA LYS A 86 16.02 -0.71 1.78
C LYS A 86 15.12 -1.33 0.71
N MET A 87 13.85 -1.62 1.02
CA MET A 87 12.84 -2.04 0.04
C MET A 87 12.65 -1.01 -1.06
N ILE A 88 12.54 0.28 -0.70
CA ILE A 88 12.47 1.41 -1.65
C ILE A 88 13.66 1.41 -2.62
N LYS A 89 14.88 1.33 -2.07
CA LYS A 89 16.09 1.32 -2.91
C LYS A 89 16.14 0.09 -3.81
N ASP A 90 15.82 -1.07 -3.25
CA ASP A 90 15.88 -2.33 -3.99
C ASP A 90 14.89 -2.40 -5.13
N ILE A 91 13.67 -1.87 -4.96
CA ILE A 91 12.72 -1.85 -6.07
C ILE A 91 13.11 -0.86 -7.16
N LEU A 92 13.71 0.27 -6.80
CA LEU A 92 14.24 1.22 -7.79
C LEU A 92 15.38 0.58 -8.60
N PHE A 93 16.35 -0.05 -7.93
CA PHE A 93 17.44 -0.76 -8.63
C PHE A 93 16.92 -1.93 -9.47
N TRP A 94 16.00 -2.73 -8.92
CA TRP A 94 15.40 -3.82 -9.67
C TRP A 94 14.67 -3.33 -10.94
N ALA A 95 13.95 -2.21 -10.86
CA ALA A 95 13.27 -1.60 -12.00
C ALA A 95 14.24 -1.02 -13.04
N LEU A 96 15.45 -0.58 -12.63
CA LEU A 96 16.50 -0.17 -13.56
C LEU A 96 17.04 -1.37 -14.35
N ASP A 97 17.24 -2.50 -13.67
CA ASP A 97 17.74 -3.74 -14.30
C ASP A 97 16.65 -4.49 -15.10
N ASN A 98 15.37 -4.20 -14.84
CA ASN A 98 14.22 -4.90 -15.42
C ASN A 98 13.23 -3.95 -16.07
N PRO A 99 13.60 -3.19 -17.13
CA PRO A 99 12.66 -2.31 -17.81
C PRO A 99 11.45 -3.09 -18.37
N VAL A 100 10.33 -2.37 -18.52
CA VAL A 100 9.13 -2.89 -19.18
C VAL A 100 9.36 -2.90 -20.68
N GLU A 101 9.09 -4.04 -21.31
CA GLU A 101 9.25 -4.26 -22.74
C GLU A 101 7.96 -4.84 -23.33
N GLU A 102 7.80 -4.81 -24.66
CA GLU A 102 6.55 -5.21 -25.32
C GLU A 102 6.15 -6.67 -25.03
N SER A 103 7.13 -7.57 -25.00
CA SER A 103 6.97 -9.01 -24.78
C SER A 103 7.07 -9.43 -23.30
N VAL A 104 7.37 -8.49 -22.39
CA VAL A 104 7.65 -8.81 -21.00
C VAL A 104 6.85 -7.94 -20.05
N GLN A 105 6.03 -8.57 -19.21
CA GLN A 105 5.33 -7.90 -18.12
C GLN A 105 6.20 -7.90 -16.87
N ARG A 106 6.36 -6.72 -16.26
CA ARG A 106 7.00 -6.57 -14.95
C ARG A 106 5.94 -6.35 -13.88
N ASN A 107 6.04 -7.10 -12.80
CA ASN A 107 5.18 -6.98 -11.63
C ASN A 107 6.03 -6.70 -10.39
N VAL A 108 5.47 -5.92 -9.48
CA VAL A 108 6.02 -5.69 -8.14
C VAL A 108 4.95 -6.10 -7.14
N MET A 109 5.31 -6.90 -6.15
CA MET A 109 4.47 -7.21 -5.00
C MET A 109 5.16 -6.75 -3.73
N VAL A 110 4.44 -6.01 -2.89
CA VAL A 110 4.92 -5.59 -1.57
C VAL A 110 4.09 -6.27 -0.49
N ILE A 111 4.76 -6.90 0.46
CA ILE A 111 4.19 -7.61 1.60
C ILE A 111 4.80 -6.99 2.86
N SER A 112 4.16 -5.96 3.42
CA SER A 112 4.61 -5.24 4.63
C SER A 112 3.42 -4.49 5.26
N LYS A 113 3.33 -4.52 6.59
CA LYS A 113 2.25 -3.88 7.36
C LYS A 113 2.57 -2.41 7.58
N ASN A 114 1.53 -1.59 7.79
CA ASN A 114 1.64 -0.28 8.43
C ASN A 114 2.88 0.49 7.97
N MET A 115 2.97 0.79 6.67
CA MET A 115 4.10 1.51 6.06
C MET A 115 4.26 2.98 6.59
N SER A 116 3.64 3.31 7.72
CA SER A 116 3.37 4.66 8.21
C SER A 116 4.63 5.44 8.62
N ARG A 117 4.59 6.73 8.27
CA ARG A 117 5.64 7.77 8.16
C ARG A 117 6.39 7.89 6.82
N ASN A 118 6.59 6.79 6.07
CA ASN A 118 7.12 6.84 4.69
C ASN A 118 6.14 6.29 3.64
N ILE A 119 4.87 6.08 4.02
CA ILE A 119 3.78 5.64 3.14
C ILE A 119 3.79 6.46 1.85
N ASP A 120 3.86 7.78 1.96
CA ASP A 120 3.71 8.65 0.81
C ASP A 120 4.86 8.51 -0.18
N GLU A 121 6.10 8.39 0.31
CA GLU A 121 7.27 8.17 -0.55
C GLU A 121 7.21 6.81 -1.23
N PHE A 122 6.95 5.74 -0.47
CA PHE A 122 6.94 4.40 -1.05
C PHE A 122 5.78 4.22 -2.04
N LEU A 123 4.57 4.68 -1.68
CA LEU A 123 3.43 4.65 -2.57
C LEU A 123 3.65 5.54 -3.81
N SER A 124 4.30 6.70 -3.68
CA SER A 124 4.66 7.55 -4.81
C SER A 124 5.61 6.83 -5.77
N ILE A 125 6.60 6.09 -5.25
CA ILE A 125 7.49 5.27 -6.07
C ILE A 125 6.70 4.16 -6.78
N LEU A 126 5.83 3.44 -6.08
CA LEU A 126 5.00 2.39 -6.68
C LEU A 126 4.07 2.96 -7.76
N HIS A 127 3.48 4.13 -7.52
CA HIS A 127 2.67 4.85 -8.51
C HIS A 127 3.50 5.25 -9.74
N GLY A 128 4.73 5.72 -9.54
CA GLY A 128 5.68 6.02 -10.62
C GLY A 128 6.06 4.79 -11.44
N LEU A 129 6.23 3.63 -10.80
CA LEU A 129 6.44 2.35 -11.49
C LEU A 129 5.19 1.94 -12.27
N GLN A 130 4.01 2.06 -11.67
CA GLN A 130 2.76 1.75 -12.37
C GLN A 130 2.59 2.61 -13.62
N SER A 131 2.91 3.90 -13.55
CA SER A 131 2.88 4.83 -14.68
C SER A 131 3.84 4.44 -15.82
N ARG A 132 4.86 3.62 -15.51
CA ARG A 132 5.84 3.06 -16.45
C ARG A 132 5.48 1.66 -16.95
N GLY A 133 4.27 1.18 -16.64
CA GLY A 133 3.74 -0.10 -17.15
C GLY A 133 3.97 -1.31 -16.23
N TYR A 134 4.52 -1.11 -15.04
CA TYR A 134 4.63 -2.17 -14.03
C TYR A 134 3.24 -2.45 -13.44
N LYS A 135 2.92 -3.71 -13.14
CA LYS A 135 1.76 -4.01 -12.28
C LYS A 135 2.19 -4.00 -10.83
N VAL A 136 1.40 -3.34 -10.00
CA VAL A 136 1.67 -3.24 -8.57
C VAL A 136 0.65 -4.08 -7.81
N PHE A 137 1.15 -4.99 -6.98
CA PHE A 137 0.37 -5.80 -6.06
C PHE A 137 0.76 -5.48 -4.63
N LEU A 138 -0.20 -5.53 -3.73
CA LEU A 138 0.04 -5.38 -2.29
C LEU A 138 -0.53 -6.61 -1.58
N ALA A 139 0.11 -7.05 -0.52
CA ALA A 139 -0.43 -8.01 0.42
C ALA A 139 -0.45 -7.40 1.81
N GLU A 140 -1.61 -7.45 2.46
CA GLU A 140 -1.86 -6.83 3.76
C GLU A 140 -2.37 -7.84 4.78
N SER A 141 -2.27 -7.50 6.06
CA SER A 141 -2.79 -8.28 7.17
C SER A 141 -4.30 -8.44 7.08
N ASP A 142 -4.80 -9.58 7.56
CA ASP A 142 -6.24 -9.84 7.63
C ASP A 142 -6.96 -8.96 8.66
N ASP A 143 -6.21 -8.45 9.65
CA ASP A 143 -6.75 -7.66 10.77
C ASP A 143 -6.67 -6.14 10.52
N ASP A 144 -6.04 -5.70 9.43
CA ASP A 144 -5.82 -4.29 9.13
C ASP A 144 -6.96 -3.70 8.27
N ASN A 145 -7.21 -2.40 8.42
CA ASN A 145 -8.20 -1.70 7.59
C ASN A 145 -7.69 -1.50 6.15
N VAL A 146 -8.00 -2.49 5.31
CA VAL A 146 -7.65 -2.53 3.88
C VAL A 146 -8.26 -1.39 3.05
N GLU A 147 -9.26 -0.65 3.56
CA GLU A 147 -9.90 0.46 2.84
C GLU A 147 -8.89 1.55 2.48
N SER A 148 -7.95 1.84 3.38
CA SER A 148 -6.89 2.84 3.19
C SER A 148 -5.93 2.50 2.03
N ILE A 149 -5.81 1.22 1.68
CA ILE A 149 -4.97 0.76 0.57
C ILE A 149 -5.78 0.59 -0.71
N MET A 150 -7.04 0.15 -0.58
CA MET A 150 -7.93 -0.05 -1.72
C MET A 150 -8.27 1.25 -2.45
N GLN A 151 -8.19 2.40 -1.78
CA GLN A 151 -8.35 3.72 -2.40
C GLN A 151 -7.27 4.05 -3.44
N HIS A 152 -6.13 3.37 -3.42
CA HIS A 152 -5.05 3.60 -4.38
C HIS A 152 -5.37 2.91 -5.72
N GLU A 153 -5.89 3.67 -6.66
CA GLU A 153 -6.33 3.18 -7.98
C GLU A 153 -5.19 2.52 -8.78
N PHE A 154 -3.95 2.97 -8.59
CA PHE A 154 -2.77 2.40 -9.26
C PHE A 154 -2.44 0.96 -8.82
N VAL A 155 -2.94 0.53 -7.66
CA VAL A 155 -2.72 -0.83 -7.18
C VAL A 155 -3.59 -1.78 -8.01
N SER A 156 -2.94 -2.67 -8.75
CA SER A 156 -3.61 -3.59 -9.68
C SER A 156 -4.40 -4.67 -8.94
N SER A 157 -3.93 -5.13 -7.79
CA SER A 157 -4.60 -6.13 -6.95
C SER A 157 -4.06 -6.07 -5.52
N VAL A 158 -4.94 -6.29 -4.54
CA VAL A 158 -4.59 -6.37 -3.11
C VAL A 158 -4.94 -7.76 -2.62
N TRP A 159 -4.03 -8.45 -1.94
CA TRP A 159 -4.28 -9.72 -1.26
C TRP A 159 -4.35 -9.51 0.25
N LEU A 160 -5.16 -10.34 0.91
CA LEU A 160 -4.95 -10.63 2.32
C LEU A 160 -3.86 -11.69 2.45
N TRP A 161 -3.00 -11.59 3.46
CA TRP A 161 -1.90 -12.52 3.67
C TRP A 161 -2.36 -13.98 3.78
N LYS A 162 -3.38 -14.28 4.60
CA LYS A 162 -3.92 -15.65 4.69
C LYS A 162 -4.46 -16.12 3.35
N SER A 163 -5.25 -15.29 2.66
CA SER A 163 -5.76 -15.62 1.32
C SER A 163 -4.63 -15.91 0.33
N LEU A 164 -3.56 -15.12 0.34
CA LEU A 164 -2.39 -15.33 -0.51
C LEU A 164 -1.75 -16.70 -0.24
N LEU A 165 -1.59 -17.06 1.04
CA LEU A 165 -1.00 -18.33 1.45
C LEU A 165 -1.92 -19.55 1.25
N ASP A 166 -3.24 -19.36 1.27
CA ASP A 166 -4.21 -20.38 0.91
C ASP A 166 -4.32 -20.56 -0.62
N GLY A 167 -3.61 -19.74 -1.39
CA GLY A 167 -3.69 -19.71 -2.85
C GLY A 167 -5.06 -19.20 -3.34
N GLY A 168 -5.67 -18.33 -2.55
CA GLY A 168 -6.92 -17.62 -2.81
C GLY A 168 -6.74 -16.42 -3.74
N ASN A 169 -7.85 -15.73 -3.98
CA ASN A 169 -7.93 -14.59 -4.88
C ASN A 169 -7.63 -13.27 -4.16
N PRO A 170 -7.17 -12.24 -4.89
CA PRO A 170 -7.10 -10.88 -4.35
C PRO A 170 -8.49 -10.38 -3.98
N ILE A 171 -8.54 -9.39 -3.10
CA ILE A 171 -9.77 -8.69 -2.70
C ILE A 171 -10.45 -8.13 -3.96
N SER A 172 -11.74 -8.40 -4.12
CA SER A 172 -12.53 -7.80 -5.18
C SER A 172 -12.71 -6.32 -4.89
N LYS A 173 -12.15 -5.45 -5.73
CA LYS A 173 -12.58 -4.05 -5.79
C LYS A 173 -14.01 -4.05 -6.33
N SER A 174 -15.02 -4.15 -5.46
CA SER A 174 -16.38 -3.89 -5.91
C SER A 174 -16.39 -2.45 -6.40
N ARG A 175 -16.70 -2.25 -7.68
CA ARG A 175 -16.99 -0.92 -8.22
C ARG A 175 -18.13 -0.41 -7.36
N ARG A 176 -17.90 0.61 -6.53
CA ARG A 176 -18.98 1.29 -5.82
C ARG A 176 -20.01 1.66 -6.90
N SER A 177 -21.19 1.06 -6.87
CA SER A 177 -22.32 1.66 -7.54
C SER A 177 -22.46 3.03 -6.91
N SER A 178 -22.18 4.08 -7.68
CA SER A 178 -22.51 5.44 -7.27
C SER A 178 -24.01 5.46 -6.97
N GLN A 179 -24.38 5.32 -5.71
CA GLN A 179 -25.70 5.73 -5.27
C GLN A 179 -25.65 7.25 -5.25
N SER A 180 -25.98 7.85 -6.39
CA SER A 180 -26.52 9.20 -6.42
C SER A 180 -27.77 9.17 -5.55
N VAL A 181 -27.64 9.62 -4.31
CA VAL A 181 -28.79 10.02 -3.50
C VAL A 181 -29.33 11.30 -4.12
N ASP A 182 -30.20 11.14 -5.09
CA ASP A 182 -31.06 12.21 -5.60
C ASP A 182 -32.03 12.59 -4.48
N TYR A 183 -31.72 13.65 -3.73
CA TYR A 183 -32.71 14.33 -2.90
C TYR A 183 -33.71 15.04 -3.82
N LYS A 184 -34.80 14.35 -4.15
CA LYS A 184 -35.99 14.95 -4.76
C LYS A 184 -36.61 15.95 -3.78
N LEU A 185 -36.33 17.25 -3.96
CA LEU A 185 -37.15 18.32 -3.41
C LEU A 185 -38.56 18.22 -4.01
N LYS A 186 -39.53 17.77 -3.20
CA LYS A 186 -40.94 17.77 -3.56
C LYS A 186 -41.53 19.14 -3.25
N ARG A 187 -41.56 20.01 -4.27
CA ARG A 187 -42.27 21.29 -4.25
C ARG A 187 -43.77 21.01 -4.09
N LYS A 188 -44.33 21.31 -2.90
CA LYS A 188 -45.78 21.38 -2.67
C LYS A 188 -46.22 22.80 -3.00
N GLU A 189 -46.91 22.97 -4.11
CA GLU A 189 -47.71 24.17 -4.36
C GLU A 189 -48.99 24.06 -3.51
N THR A 190 -49.27 25.09 -2.72
CA THR A 190 -50.54 25.22 -2.00
C THR A 190 -51.09 26.62 -2.28
N SER A 191 -52.25 26.65 -2.94
CA SER A 191 -53.00 27.85 -3.27
C SER A 191 -53.80 28.35 -2.07
N THR A 192 -53.74 29.67 -1.86
CA THR A 192 -54.79 30.62 -1.41
C THR A 192 -55.66 30.29 -0.18
N ALA A 193 -55.55 31.10 0.88
CA ALA A 193 -56.61 32.03 1.35
C ALA A 193 -56.28 32.71 2.72
N THR A 194 -56.12 34.04 2.67
CA THR A 194 -56.82 35.10 3.45
C THR A 194 -56.88 35.15 5.00
N CYS A 195 -56.41 36.30 5.54
CA CYS A 195 -56.71 37.07 6.77
C CYS A 195 -56.76 36.34 8.15
N SER A 196 -56.22 36.87 9.25
CA SER A 196 -56.18 38.26 9.76
C SER A 196 -55.35 38.30 11.06
N GLY A 197 -54.92 39.50 11.49
CA GLY A 197 -54.77 39.80 12.92
C GLY A 197 -53.37 40.21 13.41
N SER A 198 -53.25 41.50 13.69
CA SER A 198 -52.16 42.29 14.27
C SER A 198 -51.57 41.77 15.59
N SER A 199 -50.28 42.04 15.85
CA SER A 199 -49.85 43.12 16.78
C SER A 199 -48.32 43.15 16.97
N GLU A 200 -47.87 44.25 17.56
CA GLU A 200 -46.55 44.89 17.55
C GLU A 200 -45.46 44.24 18.44
N GLY A 201 -44.21 44.65 18.23
CA GLY A 201 -43.22 44.75 19.32
C GLY A 201 -41.80 44.32 18.95
N ALA A 202 -40.94 45.28 18.57
CA ALA A 202 -39.48 45.18 18.77
C ALA A 202 -39.16 45.68 20.20
N PRO A 203 -38.11 45.21 20.90
CA PRO A 203 -36.76 45.74 20.62
C PRO A 203 -35.53 44.86 21.01
N LYS A 204 -34.36 45.31 20.49
CA LYS A 204 -33.00 45.40 21.06
C LYS A 204 -32.22 44.15 21.55
N ALA A 205 -31.05 44.00 20.90
CA ALA A 205 -29.68 43.90 21.43
C ALA A 205 -29.40 43.18 22.76
N ASN A 206 -28.39 42.30 22.74
CA ASN A 206 -27.29 42.35 23.71
C ASN A 206 -26.03 41.61 23.22
N GLU A 207 -24.89 42.25 23.49
CA GLU A 207 -23.54 41.73 23.45
C GLU A 207 -23.24 40.81 24.65
N SER A 208 -22.29 39.90 24.46
CA SER A 208 -21.25 39.41 25.41
C SER A 208 -20.71 38.12 24.77
N GLY A 209 -19.41 37.90 24.59
CA GLY A 209 -18.26 38.28 25.38
C GLY A 209 -17.57 36.98 25.76
N ALA A 210 -16.37 36.71 25.22
CA ALA A 210 -15.42 35.76 25.77
C ALA A 210 -14.07 35.92 25.04
N GLU A 211 -13.14 36.56 25.73
CA GLU A 211 -11.70 36.43 25.51
C GLU A 211 -11.21 35.02 25.87
N ASP A 212 -10.03 34.71 25.34
CA ASP A 212 -8.85 34.21 26.06
C ASP A 212 -8.31 32.85 25.59
N THR A 213 -7.15 32.87 24.92
CA THR A 213 -6.00 32.04 25.31
C THR A 213 -4.73 32.48 24.58
N ASP A 214 -3.76 32.90 25.38
CA ASP A 214 -2.40 33.30 25.01
C ASP A 214 -1.47 32.07 24.89
N SER A 215 -0.42 32.33 24.13
CA SER A 215 0.72 31.57 23.65
C SER A 215 1.60 30.96 24.74
N GLN A 216 2.28 29.84 24.43
CA GLN A 216 3.67 29.64 24.88
C GLN A 216 4.53 28.89 23.84
N ASP A 217 5.57 29.60 23.39
CA ASP A 217 6.75 29.15 22.67
C ASP A 217 7.66 28.25 23.53
N MET A 218 8.26 27.22 22.95
CA MET A 218 9.51 26.63 23.45
C MET A 218 10.57 26.56 22.34
N LYS A 219 11.58 27.42 22.47
CA LYS A 219 12.79 27.46 21.65
C LYS A 219 13.83 26.42 22.09
N SER A 220 14.52 25.94 21.07
CA SER A 220 15.65 25.03 21.00
C SER A 220 16.89 25.42 21.83
N LYS A 221 17.65 24.40 22.27
CA LYS A 221 19.10 24.49 22.47
C LYS A 221 19.78 23.19 22.02
N ILE A 222 20.60 23.32 20.97
CA ILE A 222 21.60 22.37 20.48
C ILE A 222 22.95 22.77 21.10
N SER A 223 23.79 21.80 21.46
CA SER A 223 25.25 22.00 21.62
C SER A 223 26.00 20.68 21.33
N PRO A 224 27.26 20.71 20.85
CA PRO A 224 27.82 19.68 19.99
C PRO A 224 28.91 18.78 20.61
N SER A 225 29.06 17.61 19.97
CA SER A 225 30.27 16.80 19.66
C SER A 225 31.46 16.73 20.65
N ARG A 226 31.84 15.49 20.99
CA ARG A 226 33.21 15.10 21.37
C ARG A 226 33.60 13.82 20.62
N GLU A 227 34.60 13.91 19.76
CA GLU A 227 35.34 12.77 19.22
C GLU A 227 36.36 12.25 20.25
N PRO A 228 36.67 10.93 20.29
CA PRO A 228 37.83 10.41 20.97
C PRO A 228 39.02 10.18 20.02
N SER A 229 40.19 10.64 20.45
CA SER A 229 41.49 10.45 19.84
C SER A 229 42.00 9.00 19.99
N LEU A 230 42.43 8.40 18.88
CA LEU A 230 43.19 7.15 18.86
C LEU A 230 44.68 7.45 19.01
N ARG A 231 45.29 6.94 20.08
CA ARG A 231 46.76 6.81 20.22
C ARG A 231 47.17 5.46 19.67
N ILE A 232 48.15 5.46 18.77
CA ILE A 232 48.86 4.29 18.27
C ILE A 232 50.13 4.17 19.12
N GLU A 233 50.29 3.03 19.78
CA GLU A 233 51.58 2.36 20.02
C GLU A 233 51.39 0.86 19.80
#